data_AF-A0A2V5L6X2-F1
#
_entry.id   AF-A0A2V5L6X2-F1
#
_cell.length_a   1.000
_cell.length_b   1.000
_cell.length_c   1.000
_cell.angle_alpha   90.00
_cell.angle_beta   90.00
_cell.angle_gamma   90.00
#
_symmetry.space_group_name_H-M   'P 1'
#
loop_
_entity.id
_entity.type
_entity.pdbx_description
1 polymer ?
#
loop_
_entity_poly.entity_id
_entity_poly.type
_entity_poly.pdbx_seq_one_letter_code
_entity_poly.pdbx_strand_id
1 'polypeptide(L)' 'MPGVGPRSAERIALWMVRARNDQPEHISRAIADTRQSIRSCNLCGFFAAEEVCEICADSSRSAE' A
#
# COMPACT_ATOMS: atom_id res chain seq x y z
N MET A 1 -7.82 -11.55 2.58
CA MET A 1 -7.51 -10.34 3.36
C MET A 1 -7.78 -10.62 4.83
N PRO A 2 -6.81 -10.38 5.73
CA PRO A 2 -7.07 -10.46 7.17
C PRO A 2 -8.26 -9.56 7.54
N GLY A 3 -9.22 -10.07 8.33
CA GLY A 3 -10.38 -9.30 8.79
C GLY A 3 -11.54 -9.15 7.79
N VAL A 4 -11.44 -9.65 6.56
CA VAL A 4 -12.56 -9.62 5.58
C VAL A 4 -13.24 -10.99 5.51
N GLY A 5 -14.41 -11.09 6.14
CA GLY A 5 -15.27 -12.28 6.06
C GLY A 5 -16.15 -12.34 4.81
N PRO A 6 -16.84 -13.46 4.55
CA PRO A 6 -17.61 -13.69 3.32
C PRO A 6 -18.66 -12.61 3.01
N ARG A 7 -19.44 -12.21 4.03
CA ARG A 7 -20.47 -11.16 3.89
C ARG A 7 -19.88 -9.79 3.55
N SER A 8 -18.70 -9.48 4.10
CA SER A 8 -18.00 -8.23 3.77
C SER A 8 -17.39 -8.29 2.37
N ALA A 9 -16.83 -9.43 1.98
CA ALA A 9 -16.29 -9.65 0.63
C ALA A 9 -17.38 -9.50 -0.45
N GLU A 10 -18.56 -10.09 -0.24
CA GLU A 10 -19.70 -9.97 -1.15
C GLU A 10 -20.14 -8.51 -1.31
N ARG A 11 -20.24 -7.76 -0.21
CA ARG A 11 -20.57 -6.32 -0.24
C ARG A 11 -19.55 -5.52 -1.05
N ILE A 12 -18.26 -5.81 -0.90
CA ILE A 12 -17.19 -5.15 -1.65
C ILE A 12 -17.33 -5.47 -3.15
N ALA A 13 -17.56 -6.74 -3.50
CA ALA A 13 -17.75 -7.15 -4.90
C ALA A 13 -18.97 -6.47 -5.54
N LEU A 14 -20.11 -6.44 -4.84
CA LEU A 14 -21.32 -5.75 -5.32
C LEU A 14 -21.11 -4.24 -5.46
N TRP A 15 -20.35 -3.62 -4.56
CA TRP A 15 -19.99 -2.20 -4.65
C TRP A 15 -19.14 -1.94 -5.91
N MET A 16 -18.13 -2.78 -6.19
CA MET A 16 -17.30 -2.65 -7.40
C MET A 16 -18.14 -2.75 -8.68
N VAL A 17 -19.03 -3.73 -8.77
CA VAL A 17 -19.89 -3.93 -9.96
C VAL A 17 -20.88 -2.79 -10.17
N ARG A 18 -21.34 -2.14 -9.09
CA ARG A 18 -22.32 -1.04 -9.15
C ARG A 18 -21.69 0.34 -9.31
N ALA A 19 -20.36 0.45 -9.17
CA ALA A 19 -19.67 1.72 -9.32
C ALA A 19 -19.89 2.25 -10.75
N ARG A 20 -20.27 3.53 -10.85
CA ARG A 20 -20.44 4.24 -12.13
C ARG A 20 -19.21 5.06 -12.53
N ASN A 21 -18.23 5.11 -11.64
CA ASN A 21 -16.97 5.81 -11.79
C ASN A 21 -15.82 4.79 -11.82
N ASP A 22 -14.60 5.30 -11.99
CA ASP A 22 -13.36 4.53 -12.08
C ASP A 22 -12.73 4.20 -10.71
N GLN A 23 -13.48 4.33 -9.60
CA GLN A 23 -12.94 4.02 -8.27
C GLN A 23 -12.42 2.57 -8.15
N PRO A 24 -13.14 1.54 -8.63
CA PRO A 24 -12.63 0.16 -8.56
C PRO A 24 -11.28 0.00 -9.28
N GLU A 25 -11.13 0.62 -10.44
CA GLU A 25 -9.90 0.63 -11.23
C GLU A 25 -8.77 1.35 -10.49
N HIS A 26 -9.06 2.50 -9.87
CA HIS A 26 -8.08 3.23 -9.06
C HIS A 26 -7.61 2.43 -7.85
N ILE A 27 -8.51 1.74 -7.14
CA ILE A 27 -8.13 0.87 -6.02
C ILE A 27 -7.26 -0.29 -6.51
N SER A 28 -7.65 -0.93 -7.62
CA SER A 28 -6.89 -2.03 -8.22
C SER A 28 -5.46 -1.61 -8.57
N ARG A 29 -5.30 -0.46 -9.23
CA ARG A 29 -3.99 0.11 -9.58
C ARG A 29 -3.18 0.46 -8.33
N ALA A 30 -3.76 1.14 -7.36
CA ALA A 30 -3.06 1.52 -6.13
C ALA A 30 -2.48 0.31 -5.39
N ILE A 31 -3.22 -0.81 -5.34
CA ILE A 31 -2.73 -2.06 -4.72
C ILE A 31 -1.56 -2.63 -5.53
N ALA A 32 -1.67 -2.69 -6.85
CA ALA A 32 -0.62 -3.20 -7.73
C ALA A 32 0.65 -2.34 -7.66
N ASP A 33 0.51 -1.02 -7.75
CA ASP A 33 1.61 -0.06 -7.70
C ASP A 33 2.31 -0.10 -6.34
N THR A 34 1.56 -0.21 -5.24
CA THR A 34 2.15 -0.34 -3.89
C THR A 34 2.98 -1.62 -3.79
N ARG A 35 2.48 -2.75 -4.32
CA ARG A 35 3.21 -4.02 -4.27
C ARG A 35 4.52 -3.99 -5.07
N GLN A 36 4.57 -3.19 -6.14
CA GLN A 36 5.74 -3.06 -7.02
C GLN A 36 6.73 -2.00 -6.52
N SER A 37 6.25 -0.90 -5.94
CA SER A 37 7.08 0.22 -5.51
C SER A 37 7.69 0.05 -4.13
N ILE A 38 7.03 -0.69 -3.23
CA ILE A 38 7.52 -0.91 -1.87
C ILE A 38 8.63 -1.97 -1.86
N ARG A 39 9.76 -1.57 -1.31
CA ARG A 39 10.97 -2.38 -1.08
C ARG A 39 11.40 -2.27 0.38
N SER A 40 12.39 -3.06 0.78
CA SER A 40 13.02 -2.94 2.10
C SER A 40 14.15 -1.91 2.04
N CYS A 41 14.20 -1.03 3.04
CA CYS A 41 15.28 -0.08 3.25
C CYS A 41 16.59 -0.83 3.50
N ASN A 42 17.66 -0.45 2.81
CA ASN A 42 18.99 -1.07 2.92
C ASN A 42 19.63 -0.87 4.31
N LEU A 43 19.16 0.09 5.12
CA LEU A 43 19.74 0.41 6.42
C LEU A 43 18.98 -0.20 7.60
N CYS A 44 17.64 -0.15 7.60
CA CYS A 44 16.82 -0.61 8.73
C CYS A 44 15.89 -1.79 8.41
N GLY A 45 15.82 -2.21 7.14
CA GLY A 45 14.94 -3.29 6.70
C GLY A 45 13.44 -2.95 6.66
N PHE A 46 13.05 -1.74 7.08
CA PHE A 46 11.66 -1.27 7.05
C PHE A 46 11.17 -1.01 5.61
N PHE A 47 9.87 -0.88 5.40
CA PHE A 47 9.31 -0.56 4.08
C PHE A 47 9.72 0.84 3.61
N ALA A 48 10.12 0.94 2.36
CA ALA A 48 10.55 2.17 1.72
C ALA A 48 10.08 2.20 0.26
N ALA A 49 9.81 3.40 -0.25
CA ALA A 49 9.61 3.62 -1.69
C ALA A 49 10.95 3.71 -2.44
N GLU A 50 12.03 4.07 -1.72
CA GLU A 50 13.40 4.19 -2.23
C GLU A 50 14.35 3.15 -1.61
N GLU A 51 15.61 3.12 -2.04
CA GLU A 51 16.62 2.22 -1.47
C GLU A 51 16.88 2.51 0.02
N VAL A 52 16.71 3.77 0.42
CA VAL A 52 16.79 4.24 1.80
C VAL A 52 15.46 4.91 2.15
N CYS A 53 14.87 4.57 3.30
CA CYS A 53 13.63 5.23 3.73
C CYS A 53 13.90 6.68 4.14
N GLU A 54 12.88 7.53 4.05
CA GLU A 54 12.96 8.95 4.43
C GLU A 54 13.52 9.14 5.84
N ILE A 55 13.17 8.24 6.76
CA ILE A 55 13.63 8.25 8.15
C ILE A 55 15.16 8.04 8.24
N CYS A 56 15.74 7.17 7.42
CA CYS A 56 17.17 6.91 7.41
C CYS A 56 17.95 7.90 6.53
N ALA A 57 17.29 8.51 5.54
CA ALA A 57 17.88 9.56 4.70
C ALA A 57 17.93 10.92 5.41
N ASP A 58 17.10 11.14 6.43
CA ASP A 58 17.06 12.36 7.21
C ASP A 58 18.32 12.54 8.07
N SER A 59 19.18 13.48 7.68
CA SER A 59 20.41 13.81 8.39
C SER A 59 20.20 14.52 9.73
N SER A 60 18.99 15.02 10.01
CA SER A 60 18.64 15.57 11.33
C SER A 60 18.42 14.47 12.37
N ARG A 61 18.20 13.24 11.90
CA ARG A 61 18.05 12.05 12.73
C ARG A 61 19.43 11.53 13.13
N SER A 62 20.16 12.34 13.88
CA SER A 62 21.41 11.97 14.53
C SER A 62 21.17 10.76 15.42
N ALA A 63 21.97 9.71 15.25
CA ALA A 63 22.08 8.64 16.22
C ALA A 63 22.84 9.18 17.43
N GLU A 64 22.11 9.56 18.47
CA GLU A 64 22.65 9.60 19.83
C GLU A 64 22.72 8.18 20.42
#